data_AF-A0A7W4WGI3-F1
#
_entry.id   AF-A0A7W4WGI3-F1
#
_cell.length_a   1.000
_cell.length_b   1.000
_cell.length_c   1.000
_cell.angle_alpha   90.00
_cell.angle_beta   90.00
_cell.angle_gamma   90.00
#
_symmetry.space_group_name_H-M   'P 1'
#
loop_
_entity.id
_entity.type
_entity.pdbx_description
1 polymer ?
#
loop_
_entity_poly.entity_id
_entity_poly.type
_entity_poly.pdbx_seq_one_letter_code
_entity_poly.pdbx_strand_id
1 'polypeptide(L)'
;MPLERADLSAALGLPWQTRHPTVIEGIERIAAAAAAGIAFCAIPREGADYRKWLDQKVSLVVLGTDRGVIRKGLAAHLEKYAGPR
;
A
#
# COMPACT_ATOMS: atom_id res chain seq x y z
N MET A 1 10.59 -2.96 9.59
CA MET A 1 10.71 -1.90 8.57
C MET A 1 9.53 -2.06 7.61
N PRO A 2 8.76 -1.00 7.31
CA PRO A 2 7.70 -1.08 6.30
C PRO A 2 8.33 -1.32 4.93
N LEU A 3 7.80 -2.27 4.15
CA LEU A 3 8.28 -2.53 2.79
C LEU A 3 7.35 -1.83 1.80
N GLU A 4 7.85 -0.82 1.09
CA GLU A 4 7.06 -0.14 0.07
C GLU A 4 7.08 -0.92 -1.25
N ARG A 5 5.89 -1.19 -1.81
CA ARG A 5 5.77 -1.81 -3.15
C ARG A 5 6.47 -0.97 -4.23
N ALA A 6 6.56 0.35 -4.06
CA ALA A 6 7.22 1.22 -5.03
C ALA A 6 8.74 0.99 -5.05
N ASP A 7 9.39 1.02 -3.88
CA ASP A 7 10.82 0.73 -3.74
C ASP A 7 11.17 -0.68 -4.24
N LEU A 8 10.37 -1.69 -3.87
CA LEU A 8 10.57 -3.06 -4.36
C LEU A 8 10.43 -3.14 -5.89
N SER A 9 9.45 -2.44 -6.46
CA SER A 9 9.28 -2.41 -7.92
C SER A 9 10.49 -1.78 -8.62
N ALA A 10 11.05 -0.70 -8.05
CA ALA A 10 12.26 -0.08 -8.59
C ALA A 10 13.47 -1.02 -8.49
N ALA A 11 13.67 -1.68 -7.35
CA ALA A 11 14.75 -2.65 -7.15
C ALA A 11 14.67 -3.85 -8.09
N LEU A 12 13.46 -4.24 -8.51
CA LEU A 12 13.22 -5.32 -9.47
C LEU A 12 13.28 -4.87 -10.95
N GLY A 13 13.65 -3.61 -11.22
CA GLY A 13 13.68 -3.07 -12.60
C GLY A 13 12.30 -2.79 -13.20
N LEU A 14 11.27 -2.67 -12.36
CA LEU A 14 9.87 -2.50 -12.71
C LEU A 14 9.29 -1.20 -12.11
N PRO A 15 9.92 -0.03 -12.31
CA PRO A 15 9.58 1.19 -11.59
C PRO A 15 8.09 1.53 -11.75
N TRP A 16 7.43 1.79 -10.62
CA TRP A 16 6.00 2.10 -10.50
C TRP A 16 5.02 0.98 -10.88
N GLN A 17 5.49 -0.17 -11.35
CA GLN A 17 4.66 -1.34 -11.63
C GLN A 17 4.37 -2.13 -10.34
N THR A 18 3.79 -1.45 -9.34
CA THR A 18 3.56 -1.99 -7.99
C THR A 18 2.56 -3.15 -7.91
N ARG A 19 1.86 -3.44 -9.02
CA ARG A 19 0.95 -4.58 -9.20
C ARG A 19 1.52 -5.68 -10.07
N HIS A 20 2.77 -5.55 -10.54
CA HIS A 20 3.40 -6.59 -11.31
C HIS A 20 3.45 -7.89 -10.48
N PRO A 21 3.15 -9.07 -11.05
CA PRO A 21 3.13 -10.34 -10.32
C PRO A 21 4.37 -10.57 -9.45
N THR A 22 5.56 -10.34 -10.01
CA THR A 22 6.85 -10.45 -9.29
C THR A 22 6.95 -9.56 -8.05
N VAL A 23 6.38 -8.34 -8.08
CA VAL A 23 6.37 -7.44 -6.92
C VAL A 23 5.41 -7.97 -5.86
N ILE A 24 4.24 -8.46 -6.27
CA ILE A 24 3.24 -9.03 -5.36
C ILE A 24 3.80 -10.28 -4.67
N GLU A 25 4.35 -11.22 -5.45
CA GLU A 25 4.99 -12.44 -4.95
C GLU A 25 6.16 -12.12 -4.00
N GLY A 26 6.96 -11.10 -4.32
CA GLY A 26 8.04 -10.63 -3.45
C GLY A 26 7.54 -10.16 -2.08
N ILE A 27 6.47 -9.35 -2.06
CA ILE A 27 5.83 -8.89 -0.82
C ILE A 27 5.28 -10.07 -0.01
N GLU A 28 4.60 -11.01 -0.66
CA GLU A 28 4.02 -12.18 -0.01
C GLU A 28 5.09 -13.08 0.61
N ARG A 29 6.21 -13.29 -0.10
CA ARG A 29 7.36 -14.03 0.43
C ARG A 29 7.96 -13.35 1.66
N ILE A 30 8.09 -12.02 1.64
CA ILE A 30 8.61 -11.26 2.79
C ILE A 30 7.65 -11.37 3.99
N ALA A 31 6.35 -11.25 3.76
CA ALA A 31 5.34 -11.42 4.81
C ALA A 31 5.37 -12.83 5.41
N ALA A 32 5.47 -13.86 4.58
CA ALA A 32 5.59 -15.25 5.03
C ALA A 32 6.86 -15.49 5.84
N ALA A 33 8.00 -14.93 5.43
CA ALA A 33 9.25 -15.03 6.18
C ALA A 33 9.18 -14.30 7.54
N ALA A 34 8.51 -13.14 7.59
CA ALA A 34 8.31 -12.38 8.82
C ALA A 34 7.45 -13.14 9.84
N ALA A 35 6.54 -14.03 9.40
CA ALA A 35 5.74 -14.87 10.29
C ALA A 35 6.57 -15.74 11.26
N ALA A 36 7.87 -15.89 11.04
CA ALA A 36 8.82 -16.54 11.96
C ALA A 36 9.16 -15.72 13.23
N GLY A 37 8.35 -14.73 13.59
CA GLY A 37 8.48 -13.96 14.85
C GLY A 37 8.88 -12.49 14.68
N ILE A 38 8.86 -11.96 13.45
CA ILE A 38 9.15 -10.55 13.16
C ILE A 38 7.87 -9.86 12.69
N ALA A 39 7.57 -8.68 13.22
CA ALA A 39 6.40 -7.93 12.80
C ALA A 39 6.51 -7.49 11.33
N PHE A 40 5.52 -7.87 10.52
CA PHE A 40 5.34 -7.38 9.15
C PHE A 40 4.44 -6.13 9.17
N CYS A 41 4.83 -5.09 8.42
CA CYS A 41 4.04 -3.88 8.24
C CYS A 41 3.53 -3.80 6.81
N ALA A 42 2.22 -3.93 6.62
CA ALA A 42 1.61 -3.82 5.29
C ALA A 42 1.31 -2.37 4.91
N ILE A 43 1.40 -2.06 3.61
CA ILE A 43 1.00 -0.78 3.03
C ILE A 43 -0.07 -1.02 1.96
N PRO A 44 -1.32 -1.33 2.37
CA PRO A 44 -2.39 -1.61 1.42
C PRO A 44 -2.76 -0.34 0.64
N ARG A 45 -2.96 -0.46 -0.67
CA ARG A 45 -3.39 0.69 -1.51
C ARG A 45 -4.90 0.74 -1.72
N GLU A 46 -5.59 -0.39 -1.53
CA GLU A 46 -7.04 -0.54 -1.69
C GLU A 46 -7.66 -1.32 -0.54
N GLY A 47 -8.99 -1.18 -0.37
CA GLY A 47 -9.72 -1.89 0.69
C GLY A 47 -9.61 -3.41 0.59
N ALA A 48 -9.48 -3.97 -0.62
CA ALA A 48 -9.27 -5.39 -0.83
C ALA A 48 -7.89 -5.86 -0.32
N ASP A 49 -6.83 -5.08 -0.57
CA ASP A 49 -5.49 -5.35 -0.02
C ASP A 49 -5.53 -5.33 1.51
N TYR A 50 -6.22 -4.35 2.10
CA TYR A 50 -6.33 -4.24 3.56
C TYR A 50 -6.99 -5.48 4.18
N ARG A 51 -8.12 -5.93 3.63
CA ARG A 51 -8.82 -7.14 4.09
C ARG A 51 -7.94 -8.37 4.00
N LYS A 52 -7.26 -8.56 2.86
CA LYS A 52 -6.30 -9.65 2.67
C LYS A 52 -5.26 -9.70 3.79
N TRP A 53 -4.69 -8.56 4.17
CA TRP A 53 -3.69 -8.51 5.24
C TRP A 53 -4.27 -8.74 6.63
N LEU A 54 -5.49 -8.26 6.90
CA LEU A 54 -6.21 -8.56 8.14
C LEU A 54 -6.49 -10.06 8.30
N ASP A 55 -6.89 -10.73 7.22
CA ASP A 55 -7.16 -12.18 7.23
C ASP A 55 -5.88 -12.97 7.54
N GLN A 56 -4.72 -12.46 7.11
CA GLN A 56 -3.38 -12.98 7.42
C GLN A 56 -2.85 -12.56 8.81
N LYS A 57 -3.70 -11.95 9.65
CA LYS A 57 -3.36 -11.51 11.02
C LYS A 57 -2.24 -10.46 11.09
N VAL A 58 -2.04 -9.71 10.01
CA VAL A 58 -1.14 -8.54 10.05
C VAL A 58 -1.76 -7.46 10.93
N SER A 59 -1.05 -7.06 11.97
CA SER A 59 -1.51 -6.06 12.96
C SER A 59 -0.99 -4.65 12.72
N LEU A 60 0.07 -4.50 11.92
CA LEU A 60 0.69 -3.21 11.62
C LEU A 60 0.45 -2.82 10.15
N VAL A 61 -0.21 -1.67 9.94
CA VAL A 61 -0.56 -1.17 8.61
C VAL A 61 -0.30 0.32 8.47
N VAL A 62 0.13 0.74 7.29
CA VAL A 62 0.22 2.16 6.88
C VAL A 62 -0.77 2.39 5.73
N LEU A 63 -1.82 3.17 5.98
CA LEU A 63 -2.91 3.40 5.01
C LEU A 63 -2.69 4.60 4.07
N GLY A 64 -1.48 5.17 4.10
CA GLY A 64 -1.09 6.31 3.29
C GLY A 64 -0.33 7.35 4.10
N THR A 65 -0.24 8.56 3.54
CA THR A 65 0.39 9.71 4.17
C THR A 65 -0.63 10.82 4.35
N ASP A 66 -0.43 11.64 5.37
CA ASP A 66 -1.18 12.88 5.62
C ASP A 66 -1.37 13.73 4.35
N ARG A 67 -0.28 14.05 3.66
CA ARG A 67 -0.29 14.82 2.41
C ARG A 67 -1.15 14.17 1.34
N GLY A 68 -1.03 12.85 1.18
CA GLY A 68 -1.80 12.09 0.20
C GLY A 68 -3.30 12.10 0.50
N VAL A 69 -3.66 11.90 1.77
CA VAL A 69 -5.06 11.88 2.24
C VAL A 69 -5.69 13.27 2.14
N ILE A 70 -5.01 14.31 2.65
CA ILE A 70 -5.49 15.69 2.60
C ILE A 70 -5.72 16.12 1.14
N ARG A 71 -4.74 15.90 0.26
CA ARG A 71 -4.86 16.28 -1.16
C ARG A 71 -6.06 15.59 -1.81
N LYS A 72 -6.23 14.28 -1.61
CA LYS A 72 -7.35 13.52 -2.16
C LYS A 72 -8.69 14.02 -1.62
N GLY A 73 -8.78 14.29 -0.33
CA GLY A 73 -9.99 14.80 0.31
C GLY A 73 -10.40 16.18 -0.21
N LEU A 74 -9.45 17.12 -0.28
CA LEU A 74 -9.71 18.47 -0.78
C LEU A 74 -10.04 18.48 -2.27
N ALA A 75 -9.36 17.67 -3.09
CA ALA A 75 -9.66 17.55 -4.51
C ALA A 75 -11.10 17.05 -4.75
N ALA A 76 -11.51 15.99 -4.03
CA ALA A 76 -12.87 15.46 -4.11
C ALA A 76 -13.93 16.47 -3.61
N HIS A 77 -13.59 17.25 -2.58
CA HIS A 77 -14.47 18.33 -2.10
C HIS A 77 -14.66 19.42 -3.15
N LEU A 78 -13.56 19.89 -3.78
CA LEU A 78 -13.64 20.88 -4.84
C LEU A 78 -14.42 20.36 -6.04
N GLU A 79 -14.18 19.12 -6.46
CA GLU A 79 -14.93 18.49 -7.57
C GLU A 79 -16.44 18.43 -7.30
N LYS A 80 -16.83 18.17 -6.05
CA LYS A 80 -18.24 18.04 -5.67
C LYS A 80 -18.96 19.38 -5.47
N TYR A 81 -18.25 20.41 -5.01
CA TYR A 81 -18.88 21.65 -4.50
C TYR A 81 -18.42 22.93 -5.18
N ALA A 82 -17.27 22.95 -5.86
CA ALA A 82 -16.95 24.05 -6.74
C ALA A 82 -17.78 23.87 -8.01
N GLY A 83 -18.78 24.73 -8.21
CA GLY A 83 -19.49 24.81 -9.48
C GLY A 83 -18.53 25.02 -10.66
N PRO A 84 -18.99 24.89 -11.92
CA PRO A 84 -18.15 25.13 -13.09
C PRO A 84 -17.47 26.49 -12.96
N ARG A 85 -16.14 26.50 -13.17
CA ARG A 85 -15.37 27.74 -13.24
C ARG A 85 -15.73 28.52 -14.48
#